data_AF-A0AAF0ZVP2-F1
#
_entry.id   AF-A0AAF0ZVP2-F1
#
_cell.length_a   1.000
_cell.length_b   1.000
_cell.length_c   1.000
_cell.angle_alpha   90.00
_cell.angle_beta   90.00
_cell.angle_gamma   90.00
#
_symmetry.space_group_name_H-M   'P 1'
#
loop_
_entity.id
_entity.type
_entity.pdbx_description
1 polymer ?
#
loop_
_entity_poly.entity_id
_entity_poly.type
_entity_poly.pdbx_seq_one_letter_code
_entity_poly.pdbx_strand_id
1 'polypeptide(L)'
;MDMDKSCPRPLSPSDIISFFGLAGYYRRFMEGFSSITSPLTALTQKIVKFLWSRACEKHFQELKDRLTSTLMLTFMEGRWVCCLL
;
A
#
# COMPACT_ATOMS: atom_id res chain seq x y z
N MET A 1 -3.55 -3.05 -15.62
CA MET A 1 -3.34 -1.90 -14.71
C MET A 1 -2.05 -2.15 -13.96
N ASP A 2 -0.96 -1.48 -14.33
CA ASP A 2 0.33 -1.68 -13.68
C ASP A 2 0.38 -0.81 -12.41
N MET A 3 0.20 -1.41 -11.22
CA MET A 3 0.30 -0.70 -9.94
C MET A 3 1.69 -0.05 -9.75
N ASP A 4 2.71 -0.58 -10.42
CA ASP A 4 4.07 -0.08 -10.39
C ASP A 4 4.21 1.37 -10.90
N LYS A 5 3.50 1.73 -11.98
CA LYS A 5 3.54 3.09 -12.53
C LYS A 5 2.69 4.08 -11.71
N SER A 6 1.61 3.60 -11.11
CA SER A 6 0.67 4.45 -10.39
C SER A 6 1.10 4.76 -8.95
N CYS A 7 1.92 3.91 -8.34
CA CYS A 7 2.43 4.08 -6.98
C CYS A 7 3.97 4.02 -6.98
N PRO A 8 4.64 5.13 -7.30
CA PRO A 8 6.09 5.21 -7.27
C PRO A 8 6.62 5.03 -5.84
N ARG A 9 7.92 4.76 -5.72
CA ARG A 9 8.59 4.65 -4.42
C ARG A 9 8.38 5.94 -3.61
N PRO A 10 7.87 5.87 -2.37
CA PRO A 10 7.65 7.04 -1.55
C PRO A 10 8.99 7.67 -1.14
N LEU A 11 9.04 8.99 -1.19
CA LEU A 11 10.23 9.78 -0.85
C LEU A 11 10.05 10.50 0.50
N SER A 12 8.82 10.55 1.00
CA SER A 12 8.46 11.21 2.24
C SER A 12 7.48 10.39 3.08
N PRO A 13 7.38 10.66 4.39
CA PRO A 13 6.34 10.09 5.25
C PRO A 13 4.92 10.35 4.73
N SER A 14 4.68 11.53 4.14
CA SER A 14 3.38 11.92 3.59
C SER A 14 2.95 11.04 2.42
N ASP A 15 3.90 10.60 1.58
CA ASP A 15 3.63 9.67 0.48
C ASP A 15 3.16 8.31 1.01
N ILE A 16 3.81 7.81 2.07
CA ILE A 16 3.42 6.55 2.73
C ILE A 16 2.03 6.65 3.33
N ILE A 17 1.72 7.76 4.01
CA ILE A 17 0.40 8.00 4.61
C ILE A 17 -0.67 8.04 3.51
N SER A 18 -0.40 8.71 2.40
CA SER A 18 -1.31 8.80 1.25
C SER A 18 -1.56 7.42 0.65
N PHE A 19 -0.50 6.62 0.50
CA PHE A 19 -0.60 5.24 0.04
C PHE A 19 -1.39 4.36 1.02
N PHE A 20 -1.19 4.52 2.33
CA PHE A 20 -1.98 3.83 3.35
C PHE A 20 -3.45 4.22 3.32
N GLY A 21 -3.78 5.47 2.99
CA GLY A 21 -5.16 5.92 2.77
C GLY A 21 -5.85 5.13 1.67
N LEU A 22 -5.17 4.96 0.52
CA LEU A 22 -5.65 4.13 -0.58
C LEU A 22 -5.76 2.65 -0.16
N ALA A 23 -4.69 2.10 0.42
CA ALA A 23 -4.61 0.70 0.79
C ALA A 23 -5.60 0.31 1.90
N GLY A 24 -5.98 1.27 2.74
CA GLY A 24 -6.94 1.11 3.82
C GLY A 24 -8.33 0.67 3.35
N TYR A 25 -8.76 1.09 2.16
CA TYR A 25 -10.02 0.63 1.55
C TYR A 25 -10.01 -0.89 1.29
N TYR A 26 -8.86 -1.40 0.85
CA TYR A 26 -8.66 -2.80 0.46
C TYR A 26 -8.19 -3.69 1.61
N ARG A 27 -7.88 -3.14 2.79
CA ARG A 27 -7.39 -3.86 3.97
C ARG A 27 -8.22 -5.11 4.31
N ARG A 28 -9.55 -5.03 4.15
CA ARG A 28 -10.49 -6.13 4.44
C ARG A 28 -10.29 -7.38 3.56
N PHE A 29 -9.57 -7.26 2.45
CA PHE A 29 -9.27 -8.36 1.53
C PHE A 29 -7.78 -8.73 1.53
N MET A 30 -6.94 -8.03 2.31
CA MET A 30 -5.52 -8.30 2.45
C MET A 30 -5.23 -8.96 3.80
N GLU A 31 -5.08 -10.28 3.78
CA GLU A 31 -4.62 -11.02 4.94
C GLU A 31 -3.19 -10.59 5.32
N GLY A 32 -2.94 -10.40 6.62
CA GLY A 32 -1.63 -10.00 7.12
C GLY A 32 -1.27 -8.52 6.87
N PHE A 33 -2.22 -7.67 6.47
CA PHE A 33 -1.98 -6.25 6.17
C PHE A 33 -1.19 -5.51 7.28
N SER A 34 -1.52 -5.75 8.55
CA SER A 34 -0.83 -5.12 9.68
C SER A 34 0.65 -5.54 9.77
N SER A 35 0.96 -6.80 9.47
CA SER A 35 2.33 -7.33 9.51
C SER A 35 3.16 -6.73 8.37
N ILE A 36 2.57 -6.56 7.19
CA ILE A 36 3.24 -6.00 6.01
C ILE A 36 3.49 -4.51 6.17
N THR A 37 2.51 -3.79 6.73
CA THR A 37 2.60 -2.33 6.94
C THR A 37 3.44 -1.94 8.14
N SER A 38 3.62 -2.82 9.14
CA SER A 38 4.41 -2.54 10.35
C SER A 38 5.76 -1.84 10.12
N PRO A 39 6.65 -2.32 9.23
CA PRO A 39 7.94 -1.64 8.96
C PRO A 39 7.80 -0.32 8.20
N LEU A 40 6.66 -0.09 7.53
CA LEU A 40 6.35 1.16 6.84
C LEU A 40 5.71 2.18 7.80
N THR A 41 4.96 1.73 8.80
CA THR A 41 4.37 2.59 9.85
C THR A 41 5.47 3.29 10.66
N ALA A 42 6.61 2.65 10.88
CA ALA A 42 7.78 3.26 11.51
C ALA A 42 8.27 4.51 10.75
N LEU A 43 8.15 4.52 9.42
CA LEU A 43 8.54 5.65 8.56
C LEU A 43 7.55 6.82 8.60
N THR A 44 6.34 6.61 9.13
CA THR A 44 5.32 7.65 9.29
C THR A 44 5.38 8.37 10.64
N GLN A 45 6.23 7.91 11.57
CA GLN A 45 6.35 8.48 12.89
C GLN A 45 7.11 9.82 12.86
N LYS A 46 6.53 10.87 13.45
CA LYS A 46 7.06 12.25 13.45
C LYS A 46 8.48 12.38 14.02
N ILE A 47 8.92 11.44 14.85
CA ILE A 47 10.19 11.51 15.61
C ILE A 47 11.32 10.80 14.85
N VAL A 48 11.01 9.94 13.87
CA VAL A 48 11.98 9.10 13.19
C VAL A 48 12.42 9.75 11.88
N LYS A 49 13.73 9.79 11.63
CA LYS A 49 14.25 10.19 10.31
C LYS A 49 13.75 9.21 9.26
N PHE A 50 13.20 9.72 8.16
CA PHE A 50 12.74 8.89 7.05
C PHE A 50 13.94 8.14 6.44
N LEU A 51 14.08 6.86 6.79
CA LEU A 51 15.15 6.00 6.31
C LEU A 51 14.56 4.82 5.54
N TRP A 52 14.55 4.94 4.22
CA TRP A 52 14.05 3.88 3.36
C TRP A 52 15.05 2.72 3.27
N SER A 53 14.84 1.70 4.10
CA SER A 53 15.68 0.50 4.13
C SER A 53 15.28 -0.52 3.06
N ARG A 54 16.14 -1.51 2.80
CA ARG A 54 15.80 -2.67 1.95
C ARG A 54 14.60 -3.45 2.49
N ALA A 55 14.42 -3.49 3.81
CA ALA A 55 13.25 -4.11 4.42
C ALA A 55 11.98 -3.32 4.08
N CYS A 56 12.03 -1.98 4.15
CA CYS A 56 10.91 -1.13 3.75
C CYS A 56 10.54 -1.34 2.28
N GLU A 57 11.53 -1.38 1.38
CA GLU A 57 11.31 -1.67 -0.05
C GLU A 57 10.61 -3.03 -0.24
N LYS A 58 11.12 -4.09 0.40
CA LYS A 58 10.53 -5.43 0.29
C LYS A 58 9.06 -5.45 0.71
N HIS A 59 8.74 -4.83 1.84
CA HIS A 59 7.36 -4.80 2.36
C HIS A 59 6.46 -3.88 1.52
N PHE A 60 7.00 -2.81 0.95
CA PHE A 60 6.26 -1.95 0.03
C PHE A 60 5.91 -2.68 -1.28
N GLN A 61 6.85 -3.43 -1.85
CA GLN A 61 6.60 -4.24 -3.04
C GLN A 61 5.59 -5.35 -2.77
N GLU A 62 5.72 -6.07 -1.65
CA GLU A 62 4.74 -7.07 -1.20
C GLU A 62 3.34 -6.45 -1.08
N LEU A 63 3.24 -5.24 -0.52
CA LEU A 63 1.97 -4.55 -0.37
C LEU A 63 1.35 -4.17 -1.72
N LYS A 64 2.15 -3.74 -2.71
CA LYS A 64 1.68 -3.48 -4.08
C LYS A 64 1.18 -4.76 -4.76
N ASP A 65 1.89 -5.87 -4.59
CA ASP A 65 1.51 -7.16 -5.17
C ASP A 65 0.18 -7.67 -4.61
N ARG A 66 0.03 -7.63 -3.28
CA ARG A 66 -1.23 -7.99 -2.62
C ARG A 66 -2.37 -7.07 -2.99
N LEU A 67 -2.14 -5.75 -3.08
CA LEU A 67 -3.14 -4.81 -3.57
C LEU A 67 -3.59 -5.14 -4.98
N THR A 68 -2.66 -5.47 -5.89
CA THR A 68 -2.97 -5.83 -7.27
C THR A 68 -3.80 -7.11 -7.33
N SER A 69 -3.41 -8.13 -6.56
CA SER A 69 -4.16 -9.39 -6.45
C SER A 69 -5.56 -9.18 -5.86
N THR A 70 -5.66 -8.41 -4.78
CA THR A 70 -6.94 -8.04 -4.14
C THR A 70 -7.84 -7.24 -5.08
N LEU A 71 -7.30 -6.30 -5.85
CA LEU A 71 -8.03 -5.52 -6.83
C LEU A 71 -8.59 -6.41 -7.94
N MET A 72 -7.81 -7.38 -8.41
CA MET A 72 -8.28 -8.38 -9.38
C MET A 72 -9.43 -9.21 -8.79
N LEU A 73 -9.33 -9.67 -7.55
CA LEU A 73 -10.42 -10.39 -6.88
C LEU A 73 -11.69 -9.52 -6.75
N THR A 74 -11.52 -8.26 -6.36
CA THR A 74 -12.64 -7.31 -6.21
C THR A 74 -13.31 -6.98 -7.55
N PHE A 75 -12.51 -6.86 -8.61
CA PHE A 75 -12.97 -6.68 -10.00
C PHE A 75 -13.82 -7.87 -10.45
N MET A 76 -13.36 -9.10 -10.18
CA MET A 76 -14.06 -10.32 -10.57
C MET A 76 -15.35 -10.54 -9.75
N GLU A 77 -15.41 -10.02 -8.52
CA GLU A 77 -16.60 -10.09 -7.65
C GLU A 77 -17.66 -9.01 -7.95
N GLY A 78 -17.50 -8.22 -9.02
CA GLY A 78 -18.52 -7.28 -9.51
C GLY A 78 -18.76 -6.05 -8.61
N ARG A 79 -17.94 -5.83 -7.58
CA ARG A 79 -17.99 -4.65 -6.71
C ARG A 79 -17.14 -3.52 -7.28
N TRP A 80 -17.57 -3.00 -8.42
CA TRP A 80 -17.10 -1.72 -8.93
C TRP A 80 -17.66 -0.61 -8.05
N VAL A 81 -16.87 -0.19 -7.06
CA VAL A 81 -17.06 1.13 -6.44
C VAL A 81 -16.84 2.17 -7.54
N CYS A 82 -17.89 2.92 -7.85
CA CYS A 82 -17.97 4.14 -8.67
C CYS A 82 -17.01 5.27 -8.23
N CYS A 83 -15.71 5.02 -8.03
CA CYS A 83 -14.76 6.06 -7.59
C CYS A 83 -13.47 6.12 -8.43
N LEU A 84 -13.52 5.66 -9.69
CA LEU A 84 -12.46 5.87 -10.68
C LEU A 84 -12.95 6.55 -11.97
N LEU A 85 -14.09 7.25 -11.91
CA LEU A 85 -14.48 8.29 -12.86
C LEU A 85 -14.43 9.65 -12.17
#